data_AF-A0A7W0HD74-F1
#
_entry.id   AF-A0A7W0HD74-F1
#
_cell.length_a   1.000
_cell.length_b   1.000
_cell.length_c   1.000
_cell.angle_alpha   90.00
_cell.angle_beta   90.00
_cell.angle_gamma   90.00
#
_symmetry.space_group_name_H-M   'P 1'
#
loop_
_entity.id
_entity.type
_entity.pdbx_description
1 polymer ?
#
loop_
_entity_poly.entity_id
_entity_poly.type
_entity_poly.pdbx_seq_one_letter_code
_entity_poly.pdbx_strand_id
1 'polypeptide(L)'
;EALGRAAAERRRLAEATEQHAQLDRLADGARHLGRLADLLNAFRNTQVAAVGPRLSAQAAELFGELTDHEYDLLHVDPDTFEIRVSDAGLVYGMGRFSGSEIDLANLALRVAISEHVRFQSGGAVGLLVLDEVFGPLDDDRKERMLLALERLRGRFRQVLVVTHDTGIKHQLPNAIEVVKLPGRRATARVVAAGV
;
A
#
# COMPACT_ATOMS: atom_id res chain seq x y z
N GLU A 1 38.43 55.55 27.43
CA GLU A 1 38.63 54.44 26.47
C GLU A 1 38.64 53.04 27.11
N ALA A 2 39.40 52.79 28.18
CA ALA A 2 39.52 51.47 28.81
C ALA A 2 38.18 50.87 29.30
N LEU A 3 37.31 51.67 29.93
CA LEU A 3 35.99 51.24 30.38
C LEU A 3 35.05 50.87 29.21
N GLY A 4 35.15 51.57 28.08
CA GLY A 4 34.37 51.27 26.88
C GLY A 4 34.82 49.96 26.21
N ARG A 5 36.13 49.68 26.18
CA ARG A 5 36.68 48.41 25.72
C ARG A 5 36.25 47.24 26.62
N ALA A 6 36.31 47.41 27.94
CA ALA A 6 35.87 46.40 28.89
C ALA A 6 34.37 46.07 28.78
N ALA A 7 33.52 47.08 28.52
CA ALA A 7 32.09 46.88 28.27
C ALA A 7 31.82 46.13 26.96
N ALA A 8 32.56 46.45 25.89
CA ALA A 8 32.46 45.76 24.61
C ALA A 8 32.87 44.28 24.71
N GLU A 9 33.96 43.98 25.41
CA GLU A 9 34.42 42.59 25.64
C GLU A 9 33.43 41.79 26.51
N ARG A 10 32.82 42.41 27.54
CA ARG A 10 31.76 41.76 28.32
C ARG A 10 30.54 41.43 27.47
N ARG A 11 30.15 42.31 26.55
CA ARG A 11 29.03 42.07 25.63
C ARG A 11 29.33 40.90 24.68
N ARG A 12 30.54 40.88 24.09
CA ARG A 12 31.00 39.77 23.25
C ARG A 12 31.01 38.44 23.99
N LEU A 13 31.47 38.43 25.24
CA LEU A 13 31.46 37.22 26.07
C LEU A 13 30.03 36.74 26.36
N ALA A 14 29.11 37.66 26.66
CA ALA A 14 27.71 37.32 26.88
C ALA A 14 27.06 36.73 25.62
N GLU A 15 27.26 37.38 24.47
CA GLU A 15 26.79 36.89 23.16
C GLU A 15 27.36 35.52 22.81
N ALA A 16 28.67 35.30 23.04
CA ALA A 16 29.31 34.00 22.81
C ALA A 16 28.78 32.90 23.75
N THR A 17 28.48 33.24 25.01
CA THR A 17 27.90 32.29 25.98
C THR A 17 26.48 31.90 25.59
N GLU A 18 25.67 32.84 25.13
CA GLU A 18 24.32 32.58 24.63
C GLU A 18 24.34 31.71 23.36
N GLN A 19 25.25 32.01 22.43
CA GLN A 19 25.47 31.19 21.23
C GLN A 19 25.91 29.77 21.61
N HIS A 20 26.82 29.59 22.57
CA HIS A 20 27.24 28.28 23.03
C HIS A 20 26.07 27.49 23.63
N ALA A 21 25.27 28.12 24.50
CA ALA A 21 24.08 27.49 25.06
C ALA A 21 23.01 27.14 24.00
N GLN A 22 22.93 27.90 22.90
CA GLN A 22 22.09 27.55 21.76
C GLN A 22 22.64 26.36 20.98
N LEU A 23 23.95 26.32 20.74
CA LEU A 23 24.61 25.19 20.08
C LEU A 23 24.45 23.90 20.87
N ASP A 24 24.59 23.94 22.20
CA ASP A 24 24.39 22.76 23.05
C ASP A 24 22.95 22.23 22.96
N ARG A 25 21.94 23.13 22.99
CA ARG A 25 20.54 22.74 22.82
C ARG A 25 20.27 22.12 21.46
N LEU A 26 20.85 22.67 20.40
CA LEU A 26 20.71 22.12 19.04
C LEU A 26 21.42 20.77 18.91
N ALA A 27 22.61 20.63 19.49
CA ALA A 27 23.34 19.37 19.51
C ALA A 27 22.56 18.28 20.26
N ASP A 28 21.97 18.60 21.40
CA ASP A 28 21.11 17.70 22.17
C ASP A 28 19.86 17.29 21.39
N GLY A 29 19.20 18.26 20.74
CA GLY A 29 18.09 18.00 19.84
C GLY A 29 18.46 17.05 18.69
N ALA A 30 19.58 17.31 18.02
CA ALA A 30 20.08 16.46 16.94
C ALA A 30 20.39 15.03 17.42
N ARG A 31 20.99 14.88 18.61
CA ARG A 31 21.25 13.56 19.22
C ARG A 31 19.96 12.80 19.49
N HIS A 32 18.93 13.45 20.03
CA HIS A 32 17.64 12.81 20.29
C HIS A 32 16.91 12.42 19.00
N LEU A 33 16.91 13.28 17.99
CA LEU A 33 16.33 12.98 16.68
C LEU A 33 17.06 11.84 15.98
N GLY A 34 18.40 11.78 16.07
CA GLY A 34 19.19 10.67 15.55
C GLY A 34 18.79 9.33 16.19
N ARG A 35 18.73 9.27 17.52
CA ARG A 35 18.29 8.06 18.23
C ARG A 35 16.86 7.66 17.88
N LEU A 36 15.95 8.62 17.74
CA LEU A 36 14.58 8.34 17.33
C LEU A 36 14.54 7.73 15.92
N ALA A 37 15.31 8.30 14.98
CA ALA A 37 15.41 7.78 13.62
C ALA A 37 15.97 6.34 13.62
N ASP A 38 16.99 6.05 14.43
CA ASP A 38 17.56 4.71 14.56
C ASP A 38 16.53 3.71 15.09
N LEU A 39 15.79 4.07 16.15
CA LEU A 39 14.74 3.24 16.73
C LEU A 39 13.59 2.98 15.75
N LEU A 40 13.14 4.01 15.03
CA LEU A 40 12.09 3.89 14.02
C LEU A 40 12.54 3.02 12.84
N ASN A 41 13.79 3.15 12.39
CA ASN A 41 14.37 2.30 11.35
C ASN A 41 14.45 0.84 11.80
N ALA A 42 14.95 0.58 13.01
CA ALA A 42 15.03 -0.76 13.57
C ALA A 42 13.64 -1.41 13.73
N PHE A 43 12.66 -0.64 14.21
CA PHE A 43 11.27 -1.07 14.29
C PHE A 43 10.71 -1.42 12.91
N ARG A 44 10.85 -0.53 11.91
CA ARG A 44 10.42 -0.78 10.53
C ARG A 44 11.02 -2.08 10.00
N ASN A 45 12.34 -2.25 10.10
CA ASN A 45 13.03 -3.42 9.56
C ASN A 45 12.54 -4.72 10.22
N THR A 46 12.26 -4.67 11.53
CA THR A 46 11.70 -5.80 12.27
C THR A 46 10.28 -6.14 11.78
N GLN A 47 9.43 -5.13 11.54
CA GLN A 47 8.08 -5.34 11.00
C GLN A 47 8.12 -5.91 9.59
N VAL A 48 9.00 -5.38 8.72
CA VAL A 48 9.15 -5.87 7.35
C VAL A 48 9.63 -7.32 7.34
N ALA A 49 10.62 -7.67 8.17
CA ALA A 49 11.10 -9.06 8.27
C ALA A 49 10.02 -10.02 8.81
N ALA A 50 9.16 -9.55 9.71
CA ALA A 50 8.09 -10.36 10.30
C ALA A 50 6.89 -10.56 9.35
N VAL A 51 6.53 -9.53 8.59
CA VAL A 51 5.28 -9.48 7.80
C VAL A 51 5.54 -9.74 6.31
N GLY A 52 6.67 -9.28 5.78
CA GLY A 52 7.03 -9.34 4.36
C GLY A 52 6.95 -10.73 3.73
N PRO A 53 7.52 -11.78 4.35
CA PRO A 53 7.41 -13.14 3.82
C PRO A 53 5.97 -13.66 3.74
N ARG A 54 5.13 -13.32 4.72
CA ARG A 54 3.71 -13.73 4.74
C ARG A 54 2.92 -13.01 3.66
N LEU A 55 3.11 -11.69 3.51
CA LEU A 55 2.49 -10.92 2.45
C LEU A 55 2.91 -11.40 1.07
N SER A 56 4.20 -11.68 0.86
CA SER A 56 4.72 -12.21 -0.40
C SER A 56 4.07 -13.55 -0.73
N ALA A 57 3.95 -14.47 0.23
CA ALA A 57 3.31 -15.76 0.01
C ALA A 57 1.82 -15.62 -0.33
N GLN A 58 1.06 -14.80 0.41
CA GLN A 58 -0.36 -14.56 0.12
C GLN A 58 -0.57 -13.88 -1.25
N ALA A 59 0.29 -12.93 -1.59
CA ALA A 59 0.25 -12.26 -2.88
C ALA A 59 0.62 -13.21 -4.02
N ALA A 60 1.61 -14.09 -3.83
CA ALA A 60 2.02 -15.08 -4.82
C ALA A 60 0.93 -16.11 -5.11
N GLU A 61 0.23 -16.59 -4.07
CA GLU A 61 -0.91 -17.51 -4.22
C GLU A 61 -2.00 -16.87 -5.10
N LEU A 62 -2.44 -15.65 -4.74
CA LEU A 62 -3.46 -14.94 -5.49
C LEU A 62 -2.99 -14.58 -6.91
N PHE A 63 -1.74 -14.16 -7.08
CA PHE A 63 -1.19 -13.84 -8.40
C PHE A 63 -1.13 -15.08 -9.30
N GLY A 64 -0.74 -16.24 -8.76
CA GLY A 64 -0.78 -17.52 -9.49
C GLY A 64 -2.19 -17.87 -9.96
N GLU A 65 -3.20 -17.71 -9.09
CA GLU A 65 -4.60 -17.95 -9.49
C GLU A 65 -5.06 -17.02 -10.63
N LEU A 66 -4.65 -15.75 -10.61
CA LEU A 66 -5.03 -14.76 -11.61
C LEU A 66 -4.34 -14.97 -12.97
N THR A 67 -3.19 -15.65 -12.95
CA THR A 67 -2.33 -15.89 -14.11
C THR A 67 -2.34 -17.35 -14.57
N ASP A 68 -3.28 -18.16 -14.07
CA ASP A 68 -3.35 -19.61 -14.37
C ASP A 68 -2.03 -20.35 -14.11
N HIS A 69 -1.32 -19.92 -13.06
CA HIS A 69 0.00 -20.41 -12.66
C HIS A 69 1.06 -20.31 -13.77
N GLU A 70 0.94 -19.34 -14.69
CA GLU A 70 1.97 -19.01 -15.67
C GLU A 70 3.30 -18.60 -15.01
N TYR A 71 3.24 -18.07 -13.79
CA TYR A 71 4.41 -17.65 -13.01
C TYR A 71 4.59 -18.48 -11.73
N ASP A 72 5.85 -18.67 -11.33
CA ASP A 72 6.18 -19.54 -10.19
C ASP A 72 5.92 -18.85 -8.85
N LEU A 73 6.38 -17.60 -8.70
CA LEU A 73 6.39 -16.91 -7.41
C LEU A 73 6.38 -15.40 -7.56
N LEU A 74 5.75 -14.71 -6.60
CA LEU A 74 5.87 -13.27 -6.39
C LEU A 74 6.60 -13.01 -5.07
N HIS A 75 7.62 -12.17 -5.10
CA HIS A 75 8.39 -11.78 -3.91
C HIS A 75 8.53 -10.25 -3.84
N VAL A 76 8.39 -9.69 -2.64
CA VAL A 76 8.64 -8.27 -2.39
C VAL A 76 10.00 -8.10 -1.72
N ASP A 77 10.90 -7.36 -2.36
CA ASP A 77 12.21 -7.03 -1.78
C ASP A 77 12.02 -6.26 -0.45
N PRO A 78 12.58 -6.74 0.67
CA PRO A 78 12.34 -6.14 1.98
C PRO A 78 13.00 -4.76 2.15
N ASP A 79 14.03 -4.45 1.35
CA ASP A 79 14.77 -3.19 1.45
C ASP A 79 14.26 -2.15 0.46
N THR A 80 13.94 -2.57 -0.77
CA THR A 80 13.49 -1.67 -1.84
C THR A 80 11.97 -1.64 -2.02
N PHE A 81 11.24 -2.62 -1.45
CA PHE A 81 9.81 -2.85 -1.67
C PHE A 81 9.44 -3.13 -3.14
N GLU A 82 10.44 -3.44 -3.97
CA GLU A 82 10.20 -3.83 -5.35
C GLU A 82 9.54 -5.21 -5.42
N ILE A 83 8.47 -5.29 -6.20
CA ILE A 83 7.87 -6.57 -6.55
C ILE A 83 8.77 -7.23 -7.61
N ARG A 84 9.09 -8.50 -7.40
CA ARG A 84 9.79 -9.36 -8.36
C ARG A 84 8.98 -10.63 -8.57
N VAL A 85 8.99 -11.12 -9.79
CA VAL A 85 8.24 -12.31 -10.19
C VAL A 85 9.24 -13.35 -10.71
N SER A 86 9.11 -14.59 -10.24
CA SER A 86 9.83 -15.75 -10.74
C SER A 86 9.07 -16.34 -11.93
N ASP A 87 9.79 -16.51 -13.03
CA ASP A 87 9.31 -17.09 -14.28
C ASP A 87 10.34 -18.13 -14.74
N ALA A 88 9.92 -19.39 -14.83
CA ALA A 88 10.77 -20.54 -15.17
C ALA A 88 12.04 -20.64 -14.30
N GLY A 89 11.91 -20.36 -13.00
CA GLY A 89 13.01 -20.42 -12.03
C GLY A 89 13.98 -19.23 -12.06
N LEU A 90 13.71 -18.20 -12.85
CA LEU A 90 14.48 -16.96 -12.90
C LEU A 90 13.65 -15.79 -12.36
N VAL A 91 14.28 -14.92 -11.57
CA VAL A 91 13.62 -13.79 -10.92
C VAL A 91 13.81 -12.52 -11.74
N TYR A 92 12.70 -11.86 -12.07
CA TYR A 92 12.67 -10.63 -12.86
C TYR A 92 11.97 -9.51 -12.12
N GLY A 93 12.42 -8.27 -12.34
CA GLY A 93 11.70 -7.08 -11.91
C GLY A 93 10.49 -6.80 -12.80
N MET A 94 9.59 -5.93 -12.32
CA MET A 94 8.32 -5.61 -12.99
C MET A 94 8.48 -5.08 -14.43
N GLY A 95 9.62 -4.49 -14.79
CA GLY A 95 9.85 -3.91 -16.11
C GLY A 95 9.89 -4.91 -17.28
N ARG A 96 9.94 -6.22 -17.02
CA ARG A 96 9.88 -7.27 -18.07
C ARG A 96 8.45 -7.66 -18.44
N PHE A 97 7.50 -7.42 -17.55
CA PHE A 97 6.13 -7.92 -17.65
C PHE A 97 5.21 -6.94 -18.37
N SER A 98 4.09 -7.45 -18.89
CA SER A 98 3.07 -6.62 -19.53
C SER A 98 2.41 -5.68 -18.52
N GLY A 99 1.82 -4.58 -18.98
CA GLY A 99 1.12 -3.64 -18.09
C GLY A 99 0.02 -4.32 -17.27
N SER A 100 -0.71 -5.26 -17.87
CA SER A 100 -1.77 -6.01 -17.20
C SER A 100 -1.22 -7.04 -16.19
N GLU A 101 -0.05 -7.65 -16.42
CA GLU A 101 0.64 -8.45 -15.38
C GLU A 101 1.09 -7.61 -14.20
N ILE A 102 1.61 -6.40 -14.47
CA ILE A 102 2.02 -5.46 -13.44
C ILE A 102 0.81 -5.08 -12.57
N ASP A 103 -0.33 -4.81 -13.19
CA ASP A 103 -1.56 -4.49 -12.48
C ASP A 103 -2.08 -5.65 -11.62
N LEU A 104 -2.02 -6.89 -12.15
CA LEU A 104 -2.40 -8.10 -11.40
C LEU A 104 -1.50 -8.32 -10.18
N ALA A 105 -0.19 -8.17 -10.32
CA ALA A 105 0.75 -8.33 -9.21
C ALA A 105 0.52 -7.28 -8.11
N ASN A 106 0.29 -6.02 -8.50
CA ASN A 106 -0.04 -4.93 -7.58
C ASN A 106 -1.36 -5.18 -6.85
N LEU A 107 -2.37 -5.67 -7.56
CA LEU A 107 -3.66 -6.01 -7.00
C LEU A 107 -3.57 -7.17 -6.01
N ALA A 108 -2.83 -8.23 -6.36
CA ALA A 108 -2.59 -9.35 -5.48
C ALA A 108 -1.91 -8.92 -4.16
N LEU A 109 -0.90 -8.05 -4.25
CA LEU A 109 -0.24 -7.48 -3.08
C LEU A 109 -1.19 -6.61 -2.24
N ARG A 110 -2.02 -5.76 -2.86
CA ARG A 110 -3.01 -4.93 -2.15
C ARG A 110 -4.02 -5.77 -1.39
N VAL A 111 -4.50 -6.86 -1.97
CA VAL A 111 -5.41 -7.79 -1.29
C VAL A 111 -4.69 -8.47 -0.13
N ALA A 112 -3.46 -8.97 -0.32
CA ALA A 112 -2.68 -9.60 0.75
C ALA A 112 -2.47 -8.64 1.94
N ILE A 113 -2.15 -7.38 1.68
CA ILE A 113 -2.04 -6.33 2.72
C ILE A 113 -3.38 -6.13 3.43
N SER A 114 -4.48 -6.05 2.68
CA SER A 114 -5.83 -5.87 3.23
C SER A 114 -6.23 -7.01 4.17
N GLU A 115 -5.91 -8.26 3.79
CA GLU A 115 -6.12 -9.43 4.63
C GLU A 115 -5.27 -9.39 5.89
N HIS A 116 -4.00 -8.98 5.77
CA HIS A 116 -3.09 -8.88 6.91
C HIS A 116 -3.57 -7.84 7.93
N VAL A 117 -3.97 -6.66 7.46
CA VAL A 117 -4.53 -5.60 8.32
C VAL A 117 -5.81 -6.06 9.02
N ARG A 118 -6.67 -6.81 8.31
CA ARG A 118 -7.85 -7.44 8.90
C ARG A 118 -7.48 -8.42 10.02
N PHE A 119 -6.47 -9.27 9.80
CA PHE A 119 -6.03 -10.23 10.80
C PHE A 119 -5.52 -9.53 12.07
N GLN A 120 -4.73 -8.47 11.93
CA GLN A 120 -4.23 -7.69 13.08
C GLN A 120 -5.34 -6.97 13.86
N SER A 121 -6.41 -6.54 13.18
CA SER A 121 -7.54 -5.83 13.80
C SER A 121 -8.56 -6.75 14.48
N GLY A 122 -8.22 -8.02 14.73
CA GLY A 122 -9.12 -8.99 15.36
C GLY A 122 -10.33 -9.36 14.50
N GLY A 123 -10.23 -9.17 13.17
CA GLY A 123 -11.29 -9.51 12.22
C GLY A 123 -12.37 -8.43 12.03
N ALA A 124 -12.18 -7.22 12.57
CA ALA A 124 -13.19 -6.15 12.51
C ALA A 124 -13.37 -5.53 11.12
N VAL A 125 -12.41 -5.68 10.20
CA VAL A 125 -12.55 -5.18 8.82
C VAL A 125 -13.34 -6.20 7.99
N GLY A 126 -14.63 -5.93 7.82
CA GLY A 126 -15.56 -6.76 7.06
C GLY A 126 -15.81 -6.30 5.62
N LEU A 127 -15.19 -5.20 5.18
CA LEU A 127 -15.46 -4.58 3.87
C LEU A 127 -14.15 -4.39 3.09
N LEU A 128 -14.10 -4.94 1.88
CA LEU A 128 -13.08 -4.65 0.86
C LEU A 128 -13.72 -3.82 -0.25
N VAL A 129 -13.12 -2.67 -0.60
CA VAL A 129 -13.58 -1.84 -1.72
C VAL A 129 -12.51 -1.83 -2.80
N LEU A 130 -12.90 -2.15 -4.03
CA LEU A 130 -12.03 -2.21 -5.20
C LEU A 130 -12.54 -1.21 -6.24
N ASP A 131 -11.75 -0.18 -6.50
CA ASP A 131 -12.12 0.91 -7.41
C ASP A 131 -11.37 0.78 -8.74
N GLU A 132 -12.11 0.55 -9.82
CA GLU A 132 -11.66 0.45 -11.21
C GLU A 132 -10.48 -0.51 -11.43
N VAL A 133 -10.39 -1.57 -10.62
CA VAL A 133 -9.29 -2.57 -10.69
C VAL A 133 -9.37 -3.49 -11.90
N PHE A 134 -10.47 -3.45 -12.66
CA PHE A 134 -10.71 -4.32 -13.83
C PHE A 134 -10.37 -3.66 -15.17
N GLY A 135 -10.19 -2.34 -15.21
CA GLY A 135 -9.98 -1.59 -16.45
C GLY A 135 -8.81 -2.09 -17.32
N PRO A 136 -7.66 -2.50 -16.73
CA PRO A 136 -6.52 -3.01 -17.49
C PRO A 136 -6.61 -4.48 -17.93
N LEU A 137 -7.65 -5.21 -17.50
CA LEU A 137 -7.73 -6.67 -17.70
C LEU A 137 -8.48 -7.01 -18.99
N ASP A 138 -8.07 -8.08 -19.66
CA ASP A 138 -8.87 -8.75 -20.70
C ASP A 138 -10.00 -9.59 -20.08
N ASP A 139 -10.93 -10.07 -20.90
CA ASP A 139 -12.14 -10.74 -20.41
C ASP A 139 -11.83 -12.05 -19.66
N ASP A 140 -10.83 -12.82 -20.08
CA ASP A 140 -10.39 -14.04 -19.40
C ASP A 140 -9.79 -13.73 -18.02
N ARG A 141 -8.96 -12.68 -17.92
CA ARG A 141 -8.36 -12.21 -16.66
C ARG A 141 -9.43 -11.61 -15.73
N LYS A 142 -10.45 -10.94 -16.27
CA LYS A 142 -11.60 -10.45 -15.49
C LYS A 142 -12.37 -11.59 -14.85
N GLU A 143 -12.65 -12.66 -15.60
CA GLU A 143 -13.33 -13.85 -15.07
C GLU A 143 -12.52 -14.51 -13.95
N ARG A 144 -11.21 -14.72 -14.16
CA ARG A 144 -10.31 -15.22 -13.12
C ARG A 144 -10.29 -14.34 -11.88
N MET A 145 -10.28 -13.02 -12.08
CA MET A 145 -10.34 -12.06 -10.97
C MET A 145 -11.64 -12.16 -10.18
N LEU A 146 -12.78 -12.31 -10.85
CA LEU A 146 -14.06 -12.49 -10.18
C LEU A 146 -14.11 -13.81 -9.41
N LEU A 147 -13.57 -14.91 -9.96
CA LEU A 147 -13.43 -16.18 -9.24
C LEU A 147 -12.55 -16.05 -8.00
N ALA A 148 -11.43 -15.32 -8.11
CA ALA A 148 -10.56 -15.04 -6.96
C ALA A 148 -11.28 -14.18 -5.90
N LEU A 149 -12.03 -13.15 -6.31
CA LEU A 149 -12.83 -12.34 -5.39
C LEU A 149 -13.92 -13.14 -4.68
N GLU A 150 -14.56 -14.08 -5.37
CA GLU A 150 -15.52 -15.00 -4.76
C GLU A 150 -14.88 -15.86 -3.67
N ARG A 151 -13.65 -16.35 -3.88
CA ARG A 151 -12.88 -17.05 -2.82
C ARG A 151 -12.57 -16.12 -1.64
N LEU A 152 -12.27 -14.86 -1.92
CA LEU A 152 -12.02 -13.83 -0.91
C LEU A 152 -13.27 -13.44 -0.12
N ARG A 153 -14.50 -13.70 -0.61
CA ARG A 153 -15.74 -13.54 0.18
C ARG A 153 -15.79 -14.42 1.42
N GLY A 154 -15.04 -15.53 1.44
CA GLY A 154 -14.87 -16.33 2.66
C GLY A 154 -14.04 -15.61 3.74
N ARG A 155 -13.24 -14.62 3.33
CA ARG A 155 -12.27 -13.90 4.17
C ARG A 155 -12.75 -12.47 4.49
N PHE A 156 -13.46 -11.81 3.57
CA PHE A 156 -14.12 -10.52 3.76
C PHE A 156 -15.64 -10.68 3.78
N ARG A 157 -16.32 -10.13 4.80
CA ARG A 157 -17.79 -10.20 4.93
C ARG A 157 -18.52 -9.56 3.74
N GLN A 158 -17.92 -8.55 3.12
CA GLN A 158 -18.44 -7.82 1.99
C GLN A 158 -17.31 -7.35 1.08
N VAL A 159 -17.48 -7.54 -0.22
CA VAL A 159 -16.60 -6.97 -1.26
C VAL A 159 -17.45 -6.04 -2.12
N LEU A 160 -17.03 -4.79 -2.27
CA LEU A 160 -17.65 -3.79 -3.13
C LEU A 160 -16.72 -3.50 -4.30
N VAL A 161 -17.21 -3.73 -5.51
CA VAL A 161 -16.49 -3.44 -6.75
C VAL A 161 -17.12 -2.20 -7.38
N VAL A 162 -16.30 -1.18 -7.66
CA VAL A 162 -16.65 -0.01 -8.47
C VAL A 162 -16.03 -0.20 -9.84
N THR A 163 -16.86 -0.25 -10.88
CA THR A 163 -16.40 -0.37 -12.25
C THR A 163 -17.40 0.23 -13.23
N HIS A 164 -16.87 0.78 -14.32
CA HIS A 164 -17.66 1.18 -15.49
C HIS A 164 -17.89 0.03 -16.48
N ASP A 165 -17.24 -1.13 -16.31
CA ASP A 165 -17.40 -2.30 -17.17
C ASP A 165 -18.79 -2.94 -16.97
N THR A 166 -19.56 -3.03 -18.06
CA THR A 166 -20.90 -3.65 -18.03
C THR A 166 -20.88 -5.17 -17.99
N GLY A 167 -19.83 -5.81 -18.51
CA GLY A 167 -19.67 -7.27 -18.48
C GLY A 167 -19.52 -7.80 -17.06
N ILE A 168 -18.77 -7.08 -16.21
CA ILE A 168 -18.61 -7.42 -14.78
C ILE A 168 -19.95 -7.39 -14.03
N LYS A 169 -20.86 -6.46 -14.40
CA LYS A 169 -22.16 -6.31 -13.73
C LYS A 169 -23.03 -7.56 -13.81
N HIS A 170 -22.92 -8.33 -14.90
CA HIS A 170 -23.71 -9.55 -15.10
C HIS A 170 -23.16 -10.75 -14.31
N GLN A 171 -21.91 -10.70 -13.88
CA GLN A 171 -21.25 -11.78 -13.14
C GLN A 171 -21.39 -11.62 -11.62
N LEU A 172 -21.84 -10.45 -11.14
CA LEU A 172 -22.00 -10.16 -9.71
C LEU A 172 -23.46 -10.32 -9.27
N PRO A 173 -23.71 -10.81 -8.04
CA PRO A 173 -25.05 -11.12 -7.57
C PRO A 173 -25.92 -9.88 -7.32
N ASN A 174 -25.31 -8.73 -7.06
CA ASN A 174 -26.00 -7.47 -6.80
C ASN A 174 -25.23 -6.33 -7.46
N ALA A 175 -25.95 -5.36 -8.03
CA ALA A 175 -25.34 -4.17 -8.62
C ALA A 175 -26.01 -2.90 -8.11
N ILE A 176 -25.22 -1.84 -7.94
CA ILE A 176 -25.72 -0.48 -7.74
C ILE A 176 -25.38 0.29 -9.01
N GLU A 177 -26.40 0.67 -9.76
CA GLU A 177 -26.21 1.48 -10.96
C GLU A 177 -26.24 2.95 -10.60
N VAL A 178 -25.15 3.66 -10.94
CA VAL A 178 -25.02 5.11 -10.74
C VAL A 178 -25.26 5.83 -12.07
N VAL A 179 -26.26 6.70 -12.11
CA VAL A 179 -26.69 7.45 -13.31
C VAL A 179 -26.40 8.93 -13.11
N LYS A 180 -25.65 9.54 -14.04
CA LYS A 180 -25.35 10.98 -14.03
C LYS A 180 -26.61 11.79 -14.34
N LEU A 181 -26.81 12.89 -13.61
CA LEU A 181 -27.87 13.87 -13.80
C LEU A 181 -27.28 15.24 -14.22
N PRO A 182 -28.08 16.14 -14.83
CA PRO A 182 -27.62 17.49 -15.16
C PRO A 182 -27.12 18.25 -13.92
N GLY A 183 -25.99 18.94 -14.09
CA GLY A 183 -25.42 19.84 -13.08
C GLY A 183 -24.69 19.14 -11.93
N ARG A 184 -23.62 18.38 -12.22
CA ARG A 184 -22.77 17.67 -11.22
C ARG A 184 -23.55 16.85 -10.19
N ARG A 185 -24.69 16.29 -10.59
CA ARG A 185 -25.53 15.42 -9.75
C ARG A 185 -25.49 14.00 -10.29
N ALA A 186 -25.77 13.03 -9.43
CA ALA A 186 -25.98 11.64 -9.80
C ALA A 186 -27.07 11.04 -8.92
N THR A 187 -27.71 9.98 -9.40
CA THR A 187 -28.62 9.13 -8.63
C THR A 187 -28.12 7.69 -8.68
N ALA A 188 -28.45 6.90 -7.66
CA ALA A 188 -28.09 5.49 -7.58
C ALA A 188 -29.33 4.64 -7.39
N ARG A 189 -29.39 3.49 -8.07
CA ARG A 189 -30.46 2.50 -7.88
C ARG A 189 -29.87 1.11 -7.73
N VAL A 190 -30.48 0.31 -6.86
CA VAL A 190 -30.15 -1.11 -6.76
C VAL A 190 -30.76 -1.83 -7.96
N VAL A 191 -29.93 -2.61 -8.64
CA VAL A 191 -30.33 -3.49 -9.74
C VAL A 191 -30.08 -4.91 -9.24
N ALA A 192 -31.16 -5.68 -9.07
CA ALA A 192 -31.03 -7.11 -8.81
C ALA A 192 -30.49 -7.76 -10.09
N ALA A 193 -29.36 -8.45 -9.99
CA ALA A 193 -28.94 -9.33 -11.08
C ALA A 193 -29.97 -10.47 -11.13
N GLY A 194 -30.69 -10.58 -12.24
CA GLY A 194 -31.62 -11.70 -12.45
C GLY A 194 -30.85 -13.01 -12.33
N VAL A 195 -31.42 -13.95 -11.57
CA VAL A 195 -30.99 -15.36 -11.56
C VAL A 195 -31.23 -15.97 -12.94
#